data_AF-A0A7D4BJN3-F1
#
_entry.id   AF-A0A7D4BJN3-F1
#
_cell.length_a   1.000
_cell.length_b   1.000
_cell.length_c   1.000
_cell.angle_alpha   90.00
_cell.angle_beta   90.00
_cell.angle_gamma   90.00
#
_symmetry.space_group_name_H-M   'P 1'
#
loop_
_entity.id
_entity.type
_entity.pdbx_description
1 polymer ?
#
loop_
_entity_poly.entity_id
_entity_poly.type
_entity_poly.pdbx_seq_one_letter_code
_entity_poly.pdbx_strand_id
1 'polypeptide(L)'
;MKNIFLLAIAGLAFTTACKKDDTTTPAPLQLSGTMAASNEVPAVKVASSGTGTVTGTYDPSSMVLSYTVTYSGLTGNPSAGHFHFGDAKHSGNVFITFPALPAATSGTVSGTATLTSMQADSFKLGHVYSNIHTASNAGGEIRANVLVK
;
A
#
# COMPACT_ATOMS: atom_id res chain seq x y z
N MET A 1 -41.41 34.93 -56.82
CA MET A 1 -40.76 34.16 -57.90
C MET A 1 -39.33 33.83 -57.48
N LYS A 2 -39.09 32.59 -57.04
CA LYS A 2 -37.77 31.96 -56.91
C LYS A 2 -38.02 30.46 -56.68
N ASN A 3 -37.92 29.69 -57.75
CA ASN A 3 -37.88 28.22 -57.73
C ASN A 3 -36.41 27.81 -57.66
N ILE A 4 -36.00 26.99 -56.68
CA ILE A 4 -34.76 26.20 -56.79
C ILE A 4 -34.97 24.81 -56.14
N PHE A 5 -35.06 23.82 -57.04
CA PHE A 5 -34.51 22.46 -57.07
C PHE A 5 -34.47 21.49 -55.85
N LEU A 6 -35.04 20.30 -56.15
CA LEU A 6 -34.80 18.95 -55.61
C LEU A 6 -33.38 18.65 -55.13
N LEU A 7 -33.27 17.85 -54.05
CA LEU A 7 -32.74 16.47 -54.13
C LEU A 7 -33.13 15.67 -52.87
N ALA A 8 -33.75 14.50 -53.08
CA ALA A 8 -33.90 13.46 -52.07
C ALA A 8 -32.68 12.52 -52.13
N ILE A 9 -32.22 11.99 -50.99
CA ILE A 9 -31.64 10.65 -50.84
C ILE A 9 -31.89 10.21 -49.39
N ALA A 10 -32.62 9.10 -49.26
CA ALA A 10 -32.72 8.31 -48.04
C ALA A 10 -31.42 7.53 -47.83
N GLY A 11 -30.95 7.46 -46.58
CA GLY A 11 -29.78 6.66 -46.21
C GLY A 11 -29.87 6.27 -44.74
N LEU A 12 -30.56 5.17 -44.46
CA LEU A 12 -30.57 4.48 -43.18
C LEU A 12 -29.17 3.85 -42.98
N ALA A 13 -28.38 4.35 -42.01
CA ALA A 13 -27.12 3.72 -41.64
C ALA A 13 -27.27 3.00 -40.30
N PHE A 14 -27.24 1.67 -40.36
CA PHE A 14 -27.19 0.74 -39.24
C PHE A 14 -25.87 0.89 -38.46
N THR A 15 -26.02 0.97 -37.14
CA THR A 15 -25.15 0.51 -36.04
C THR A 15 -23.66 0.26 -36.30
N THR A 16 -22.82 0.99 -35.55
CA THR A 16 -21.68 0.38 -34.84
C THR A 16 -21.71 0.86 -33.39
N ALA A 17 -22.49 0.15 -32.56
CA ALA A 17 -22.32 0.23 -31.12
C ALA A 17 -21.00 -0.47 -30.79
N CYS A 18 -19.91 0.28 -30.69
CA CYS A 18 -18.69 -0.21 -30.06
C CYS A 18 -19.01 -0.48 -28.59
N LYS A 19 -19.39 -1.72 -28.27
CA LYS A 19 -19.19 -2.24 -26.91
C LYS A 19 -17.69 -2.30 -26.70
N LYS A 20 -17.13 -1.26 -26.09
CA LYS A 20 -15.90 -1.45 -25.32
C LYS A 20 -16.32 -2.21 -24.07
N ASP A 21 -16.22 -3.54 -24.13
CA ASP A 21 -16.03 -4.30 -22.91
C ASP A 21 -14.61 -3.97 -22.43
N ASP A 22 -14.44 -2.78 -21.83
CA ASP A 22 -13.21 -2.41 -21.11
C ASP A 22 -13.23 -3.17 -19.78
N THR A 23 -13.10 -4.49 -19.83
CA THR A 23 -12.62 -5.27 -18.69
C THR A 23 -11.11 -5.07 -18.57
N THR A 24 -10.67 -3.82 -18.43
CA THR A 24 -9.30 -3.52 -18.01
C THR A 24 -9.16 -3.96 -16.57
N THR A 25 -8.63 -5.17 -16.38
CA THR A 25 -8.17 -5.64 -15.07
C THR A 25 -7.26 -4.55 -14.49
N PRO A 26 -7.61 -3.95 -13.34
CA PRO A 26 -6.81 -2.86 -12.80
C PRO A 26 -5.39 -3.35 -12.50
N ALA A 27 -4.40 -2.58 -12.98
CA ALA A 27 -3.00 -2.93 -12.81
C ALA A 27 -2.60 -2.95 -11.31
N PRO A 28 -1.62 -3.78 -10.92
CA PRO A 28 -1.09 -3.76 -9.56
C PRO A 28 -0.54 -2.37 -9.19
N LEU A 29 -0.87 -1.91 -7.99
CA LEU A 29 -0.38 -0.67 -7.40
C LEU A 29 0.92 -0.92 -6.65
N GLN A 30 1.89 -0.02 -6.74
CA GLN A 30 3.17 -0.13 -6.05
C GLN A 30 3.07 0.36 -4.62
N LEU A 31 3.44 -0.50 -3.67
CA LEU A 31 3.59 -0.18 -2.26
C LEU A 31 4.98 0.43 -2.02
N SER A 32 5.03 1.55 -1.29
CA SER A 32 6.29 2.09 -0.79
C SER A 32 6.15 2.80 0.56
N GLY A 33 7.23 2.80 1.35
CA GLY A 33 7.39 3.58 2.56
C GLY A 33 8.82 3.54 3.10
N THR A 34 9.26 4.64 3.72
CA THR A 34 10.58 4.73 4.36
C THR A 34 10.41 4.72 5.88
N MET A 35 11.10 3.81 6.54
CA MET A 35 11.02 3.60 7.98
C MET A 35 12.12 4.39 8.70
N ALA A 36 11.74 5.09 9.77
CA ALA A 36 12.68 5.77 10.66
C ALA A 36 12.10 5.85 12.07
N ALA A 37 12.98 5.96 13.07
CA ALA A 37 12.56 6.15 14.46
C ALA A 37 11.85 7.49 14.69
N SER A 38 12.21 8.53 13.93
CA SER A 38 11.55 9.84 13.97
C SER A 38 10.10 9.83 13.48
N ASN A 39 9.70 8.77 12.78
CA ASN A 39 8.34 8.63 12.27
C ASN A 39 7.41 7.94 13.27
N GLU A 40 7.93 7.41 14.39
CA GLU A 40 7.12 6.71 15.37
C GLU A 40 6.16 7.62 16.13
N VAL A 41 4.96 7.10 16.38
CA VAL A 41 3.92 7.79 17.12
C VAL A 41 3.24 6.83 18.10
N PRO A 42 3.38 7.03 19.42
CA PRO A 42 4.22 8.04 20.09
C PRO A 42 5.72 7.89 19.79
N ALA A 43 6.51 8.92 20.08
CA ALA A 43 7.96 8.87 19.88
C ALA A 43 8.62 7.71 20.63
N VAL A 44 9.71 7.18 20.07
CA VAL A 44 10.46 6.05 20.63
C VAL A 44 10.89 6.30 22.07
N LYS A 45 10.86 5.25 22.90
CA LYS A 45 11.26 5.32 24.30
C LYS A 45 12.78 5.43 24.46
N VAL A 46 13.51 4.74 23.60
CA VAL A 46 14.98 4.73 23.53
C VAL A 46 15.39 5.22 22.15
N ALA A 47 16.32 6.18 22.12
CA ALA A 47 16.85 6.72 20.87
C ALA A 47 17.40 5.59 19.99
N SER A 48 17.03 5.61 18.71
CA SER A 48 17.41 4.60 17.72
C SER A 48 17.92 5.26 16.45
N SER A 49 18.98 4.69 15.88
CA SER A 49 19.44 4.97 14.50
C SER A 49 18.75 4.08 13.46
N GLY A 50 17.76 3.30 13.89
CA GLY A 50 17.04 2.35 13.06
C GLY A 50 16.45 3.03 11.83
N THR A 51 16.63 2.38 10.69
CA THR A 51 16.03 2.78 9.42
C THR A 51 15.60 1.56 8.63
N GLY A 52 14.75 1.77 7.62
CA GLY A 52 14.35 0.71 6.72
C GLY A 52 13.48 1.19 5.57
N THR A 53 13.04 0.26 4.76
CA THR A 53 12.10 0.49 3.67
C THR A 53 11.07 -0.62 3.64
N VAL A 54 9.86 -0.26 3.22
CA VAL A 54 8.79 -1.19 2.85
C VAL A 54 8.52 -0.97 1.38
N THR A 55 8.57 -2.03 0.59
CA THR A 55 8.25 -2.01 -0.85
C THR A 55 7.35 -3.19 -1.19
N GLY A 56 6.65 -3.14 -2.32
CA GLY A 56 5.79 -4.23 -2.72
C GLY A 56 4.78 -3.85 -3.79
N THR A 57 3.78 -4.71 -3.96
CA THR A 57 2.67 -4.52 -4.90
C THR A 57 1.36 -4.94 -4.26
N TYR A 58 0.28 -4.21 -4.54
CA TYR A 58 -1.08 -4.60 -4.25
C TYR A 58 -1.85 -4.81 -5.56
N ASP A 59 -2.36 -6.01 -5.79
CA ASP A 59 -3.22 -6.31 -6.93
C ASP A 59 -4.70 -6.13 -6.53
N PRO A 60 -5.40 -5.10 -7.04
CA PRO A 60 -6.81 -4.85 -6.72
C PRO A 60 -7.78 -5.92 -7.25
N SER A 61 -7.35 -6.76 -8.19
CA SER A 61 -8.20 -7.80 -8.78
C SER A 61 -8.23 -9.06 -7.93
N SER A 62 -7.08 -9.45 -7.39
CA SER A 62 -6.94 -10.61 -6.49
C SER A 62 -7.00 -10.23 -5.00
N MET A 63 -6.98 -8.93 -4.68
CA MET A 63 -6.85 -8.38 -3.33
C MET A 63 -5.55 -8.78 -2.64
N VAL A 64 -4.54 -9.24 -3.38
CA VAL A 64 -3.28 -9.72 -2.80
C VAL A 64 -2.28 -8.58 -2.67
N LEU A 65 -1.81 -8.36 -1.44
CA LEU A 65 -0.63 -7.58 -1.13
C LEU A 65 0.59 -8.50 -1.10
N SER A 66 1.65 -8.13 -1.82
CA SER A 66 3.00 -8.70 -1.68
C SER A 66 3.93 -7.60 -1.20
N TYR A 67 4.75 -7.86 -0.19
CA TYR A 67 5.62 -6.85 0.39
C TYR A 67 6.99 -7.41 0.78
N THR A 68 7.96 -6.51 0.85
CA THR A 68 9.31 -6.72 1.38
C THR A 68 9.66 -5.57 2.31
N VAL A 69 10.17 -5.89 3.48
CA VAL A 69 10.68 -4.94 4.46
C VAL A 69 12.15 -5.21 4.66
N THR A 70 12.99 -4.20 4.45
CA THR A 70 14.42 -4.25 4.76
C THR A 70 14.73 -3.22 5.83
N TYR A 71 15.48 -3.59 6.85
CA TYR A 71 15.79 -2.72 7.99
C TYR A 71 17.25 -2.87 8.44
N SER A 72 17.74 -1.87 9.16
CA SER A 72 19.07 -1.87 9.75
C SER A 72 19.17 -0.91 10.93
N GLY A 73 20.18 -1.10 11.77
CA GLY A 73 20.53 -0.16 12.84
C GLY A 73 19.55 -0.16 14.01
N LEU A 74 18.77 -1.22 14.18
CA LEU A 74 17.87 -1.37 15.34
C LEU A 74 18.67 -1.44 16.65
N THR A 75 18.06 -1.02 17.75
CA THR A 75 18.65 -1.05 19.10
C THR A 75 18.83 -2.46 19.66
N GLY A 76 18.21 -3.46 19.03
CA GLY A 76 18.33 -4.87 19.37
C GLY A 76 17.61 -5.74 18.34
N ASN A 77 17.55 -7.05 18.61
CA ASN A 77 16.81 -7.97 17.75
C ASN A 77 15.33 -7.55 17.70
N PRO A 78 14.71 -7.54 16.50
CA PRO A 78 13.30 -7.22 16.37
C PRO A 78 12.45 -8.28 17.07
N SER A 79 11.44 -7.83 17.82
CA SER A 79 10.49 -8.69 18.51
C SER A 79 9.24 -8.97 17.69
N ALA A 80 8.84 -8.02 16.83
CA ALA A 80 7.70 -8.13 15.93
C ALA A 80 7.76 -7.07 14.83
N GLY A 81 6.96 -7.25 13.78
CA GLY A 81 6.72 -6.25 12.75
C GLY A 81 5.33 -6.42 12.16
N HIS A 82 4.71 -5.30 11.78
CA HIS A 82 3.29 -5.25 11.48
C HIS A 82 2.95 -4.26 10.36
N PHE A 83 1.77 -4.44 9.76
CA PHE A 83 0.96 -3.35 9.23
C PHE A 83 -0.21 -3.03 10.17
N HIS A 84 -0.45 -1.74 10.37
CA HIS A 84 -1.49 -1.19 11.23
C HIS A 84 -2.36 -0.20 10.45
N PHE A 85 -3.60 -0.03 10.87
CA PHE A 85 -4.39 1.15 10.48
C PHE A 85 -3.80 2.40 11.11
N GLY A 86 -3.78 3.52 10.38
CA GLY A 86 -3.35 4.82 10.89
C GLY A 86 -2.67 5.68 9.83
N ASP A 87 -2.71 7.00 10.06
CA ASP A 87 -1.97 7.99 9.26
C ASP A 87 -0.74 8.48 10.03
N ALA A 88 0.04 9.40 9.46
CA ALA A 88 1.28 9.89 10.05
C ALA A 88 1.21 10.44 11.49
N LYS A 89 0.02 10.72 12.02
CA LYS A 89 -0.20 11.27 13.36
C LYS A 89 -1.01 10.35 14.27
N HIS A 90 -1.62 9.30 13.72
CA HIS A 90 -2.52 8.42 14.46
C HIS A 90 -2.09 6.96 14.34
N SER A 91 -2.28 6.21 15.43
CA SER A 91 -1.96 4.78 15.52
C SER A 91 -3.23 3.99 15.74
N GLY A 92 -3.30 2.79 15.17
CA GLY A 92 -4.48 1.94 15.19
C GLY A 92 -4.13 0.46 15.24
N ASN A 93 -5.15 -0.39 15.12
CA ASN A 93 -5.01 -1.83 15.31
C ASN A 93 -4.12 -2.47 14.24
N VAL A 94 -3.40 -3.51 14.64
CA VAL A 94 -2.68 -4.43 13.74
C VAL A 94 -3.68 -5.14 12.84
N PHE A 95 -3.36 -5.32 11.57
CA PHE A 95 -4.14 -6.18 10.68
C PHE A 95 -3.29 -7.15 9.83
N ILE A 96 -1.97 -6.97 9.77
CA ILE A 96 -1.02 -7.96 9.25
C ILE A 96 0.16 -8.06 10.22
N THR A 97 0.51 -9.29 10.60
CA THR A 97 1.77 -9.61 11.29
C THR A 97 2.77 -10.18 10.31
N PHE A 98 4.01 -9.71 10.39
CA PHE A 98 5.07 -10.20 9.51
C PHE A 98 5.48 -11.63 9.85
N PRO A 99 6.03 -12.37 8.89
CA PRO A 99 6.76 -13.61 9.18
C PRO A 99 7.91 -13.36 10.17
N ALA A 100 8.52 -14.46 10.64
CA ALA A 100 9.66 -14.40 11.54
C ALA A 100 10.75 -13.47 10.98
N LEU A 101 11.09 -12.45 11.78
CA LEU A 101 12.15 -11.51 11.44
C LEU A 101 13.51 -12.11 11.80
N PRO A 102 14.58 -11.83 11.03
CA PRO A 102 15.93 -12.18 11.41
C PRO A 102 16.27 -11.72 12.83
N ALA A 103 16.87 -12.60 13.63
CA ALA A 103 17.34 -12.31 14.98
C ALA A 103 18.66 -11.51 14.96
N ALA A 104 18.62 -10.36 14.30
CA ALA A 104 19.72 -9.43 14.10
C ALA A 104 19.18 -8.00 13.98
N THR A 105 20.04 -7.00 14.20
CA THR A 105 19.69 -5.57 14.12
C THR A 105 19.49 -5.04 12.68
N SER A 106 19.73 -5.90 11.69
CA SER A 106 19.43 -5.68 10.28
C SER A 106 18.87 -6.95 9.66
N GLY A 107 18.11 -6.80 8.58
CA GLY A 107 17.51 -7.93 7.90
C GLY A 107 16.52 -7.55 6.83
N THR A 108 16.05 -8.57 6.13
CA THR A 108 14.97 -8.47 5.15
C THR A 108 13.93 -9.54 5.46
N VAL A 109 12.65 -9.17 5.39
CA VAL A 109 11.51 -10.08 5.48
C VAL A 109 10.56 -9.77 4.33
N SER A 110 9.99 -10.81 3.72
CA SER A 110 8.98 -10.67 2.68
C SER A 110 7.75 -11.49 3.03
N GLY A 111 6.59 -11.06 2.58
CA GLY A 111 5.33 -11.75 2.84
C GLY A 111 4.26 -11.40 1.84
N THR A 112 3.17 -12.16 1.90
CA THR A 112 1.96 -11.90 1.15
C THR A 112 0.75 -11.98 2.08
N ALA A 113 -0.30 -11.22 1.75
CA ALA A 113 -1.57 -11.24 2.47
C ALA A 113 -2.73 -10.93 1.52
N THR A 114 -3.83 -11.65 1.65
CA THR A 114 -5.09 -11.28 1.00
C THR A 114 -5.81 -10.25 1.88
N LEU A 115 -6.06 -9.07 1.34
CA LEU A 115 -6.70 -7.97 2.05
C LEU A 115 -8.21 -8.09 2.04
N THR A 116 -8.85 -7.67 3.13
CA THR A 116 -10.28 -7.33 3.11
C THR A 116 -10.51 -6.02 2.35
N SER A 117 -11.76 -5.75 1.95
CA SER A 117 -12.11 -4.48 1.30
C SER A 117 -11.69 -3.26 2.13
N MET A 118 -11.98 -3.29 3.44
CA MET A 118 -11.60 -2.22 4.37
C MET A 118 -10.09 -1.99 4.44
N GLN A 119 -9.29 -3.06 4.47
CA GLN A 119 -7.83 -2.95 4.49
C GLN A 119 -7.29 -2.39 3.18
N ALA A 120 -7.81 -2.87 2.04
CA ALA A 120 -7.42 -2.36 0.73
C ALA A 120 -7.75 -0.88 0.56
N ASP A 121 -8.93 -0.45 1.00
CA ASP A 121 -9.32 0.97 0.94
C ASP A 121 -8.45 1.82 1.86
N SER A 122 -8.07 1.30 3.03
CA SER A 122 -7.13 1.98 3.93
C SER A 122 -5.75 2.16 3.29
N PHE A 123 -5.22 1.17 2.56
CA PHE A 123 -3.98 1.33 1.80
C PHE A 123 -4.10 2.41 0.73
N LYS A 124 -5.19 2.39 -0.06
CA LYS A 124 -5.43 3.38 -1.13
C LYS A 124 -5.55 4.81 -0.61
N LEU A 125 -6.08 4.99 0.61
CA LEU A 125 -6.20 6.28 1.27
C LEU A 125 -4.92 6.71 2.02
N GLY A 126 -3.88 5.85 2.06
CA GLY A 126 -2.67 6.12 2.84
C GLY A 126 -2.91 6.13 4.35
N HIS A 127 -3.89 5.35 4.81
CA HIS A 127 -4.26 5.18 6.22
C HIS A 127 -3.70 3.87 6.78
N VAL A 128 -2.50 3.52 6.34
CA VAL A 128 -1.75 2.37 6.82
C VAL A 128 -0.34 2.79 7.15
N TYR A 129 0.21 2.22 8.21
CA TYR A 129 1.64 2.28 8.49
C TYR A 129 2.20 0.89 8.77
N SER A 130 3.49 0.74 8.49
CA SER A 130 4.29 -0.40 8.90
C SER A 130 5.22 0.00 10.02
N ASN A 131 5.47 -0.92 10.96
CA ASN A 131 6.32 -0.70 12.11
C ASN A 131 7.13 -1.98 12.44
N ILE A 132 8.36 -1.81 12.95
CA ILE A 132 9.14 -2.88 13.60
C ILE A 132 9.41 -2.50 15.06
N HIS A 133 9.22 -3.48 15.95
CA HIS A 133 9.39 -3.36 17.39
C HIS A 133 10.68 -4.04 17.85
N THR A 134 11.26 -3.56 18.94
CA THR A 134 12.33 -4.24 19.70
C THR A 134 11.98 -4.29 21.19
N ALA A 135 12.80 -4.98 21.99
CA ALA A 135 12.64 -4.97 23.43
C ALA A 135 12.80 -3.57 24.05
N SER A 136 13.72 -2.74 23.55
CA SER A 136 13.96 -1.38 24.04
C SER A 136 12.84 -0.41 23.66
N ASN A 137 12.16 -0.69 22.55
CA ASN A 137 11.12 0.13 21.94
C ASN A 137 9.87 -0.71 21.62
N ALA A 138 9.24 -1.26 22.67
CA ALA A 138 8.11 -2.18 22.53
C ALA A 138 6.87 -1.57 21.86
N GLY A 139 6.66 -0.26 21.99
CA GLY A 139 5.57 0.47 21.30
C GLY A 139 5.82 0.68 19.80
N GLY A 140 7.03 0.42 19.33
CA GLY A 140 7.47 0.71 17.97
C GLY A 140 8.86 1.33 17.97
N GLU A 141 9.75 0.86 17.11
CA GLU A 141 11.10 1.44 16.95
C GLU A 141 11.27 2.21 15.65
N ILE A 142 10.78 1.68 14.53
CA ILE A 142 10.84 2.35 13.23
C ILE A 142 9.50 2.21 12.50
N ARG A 143 9.02 3.33 11.96
CA ARG A 143 7.72 3.40 11.28
C ARG A 143 7.81 4.01 9.90
N ALA A 144 7.01 3.48 8.97
CA ALA A 144 6.71 4.09 7.68
C ALA A 144 5.20 4.19 7.52
N ASN A 145 4.67 5.38 7.21
CA ASN A 145 3.34 5.46 6.61
C ASN A 145 3.48 5.04 5.15
N VAL A 146 2.64 4.12 4.71
CA VAL A 146 2.79 3.46 3.41
C VAL A 146 1.74 3.95 2.44
N LEU A 147 2.12 4.01 1.16
CA LEU A 147 1.24 4.41 0.07
C LEU A 147 1.23 3.31 -0.99
N VAL A 148 0.06 3.07 -1.58
CA VAL A 148 -0.06 2.29 -2.83
C VAL A 148 -0.42 3.26 -3.97
N LYS A 149 0.33 3.22 -5.07
CA LYS A 149 0.14 4.12 -6.23
C LYS A 149 0.36 3.42 -7.56
#